data_AF-A0A0P0FMX1-F1
#
_entry.id   AF-A0A0P0FMX1-F1
#
_cell.length_a   1.000
_cell.length_b   1.000
_cell.length_c   1.000
_cell.angle_alpha   90.00
_cell.angle_beta   90.00
_cell.angle_gamma   90.00
#
_symmetry.space_group_name_H-M   'P 1'
#
loop_
_entity.id
_entity.type
_entity.pdbx_description
1 polymer ?
#
loop_
_entity_poly.entity_id
_entity_poly.type
_entity_poly.pdbx_seq_one_letter_code
_entity_poly.pdbx_strand_id
1 'polypeptide(L)'
;MIYRDGMLPFLTEKFCSPAFVGPFQMDSFDRALSFSRGVLLSIRRIGGKRLYASIHVLEELQSIGRMRKRPRSTAAPSLLPQCFDKAPLFPLPQPRSEKWTLESLCREALSCIRCPHLAASRTQVVFGAGNPRAELMFIGEAPGVDEDRQGEPFVGRAGLLLTRIIETMGLSRNEVYITNILKCRPDMPPGHAGNRKPKSGEVAACFPWLHEQIAIVRPRVLVALGNTAAEGLLGQQQPMKELRGRWLKYINTPVLVTYHPSYLLRNQSLQEKRKVWGDMLLVLEKLGRPISEKQRSYFPDPVQK
;
A
#
# COMPACT_ATOMS: atom_id res chain seq x y z
N MET A 1 -13.13 69.46 -47.42
CA MET A 1 -11.78 69.50 -46.82
C MET A 1 -11.43 68.07 -46.41
N ILE A 2 -10.66 67.34 -47.25
CA ILE A 2 -9.25 66.96 -46.99
C ILE A 2 -9.18 65.93 -45.83
N TYR A 3 -9.25 64.62 -46.14
CA TYR A 3 -8.14 63.62 -46.11
C TYR A 3 -7.88 63.08 -44.68
N ARG A 4 -7.70 61.78 -44.38
CA ARG A 4 -6.97 60.69 -45.05
C ARG A 4 -7.29 59.31 -44.45
N ASP A 5 -7.26 58.31 -45.34
CA ASP A 5 -6.75 56.92 -45.23
C ASP A 5 -7.23 56.04 -44.06
N GLY A 6 -7.93 54.92 -44.28
CA GLY A 6 -7.56 53.75 -45.11
C GLY A 6 -7.51 52.57 -44.12
N MET A 7 -8.16 51.42 -44.30
CA MET A 7 -8.14 50.51 -45.43
C MET A 7 -9.26 49.47 -45.26
N LEU A 8 -9.93 49.17 -46.37
CA LEU A 8 -10.97 48.16 -46.65
C LEU A 8 -10.37 46.71 -46.70
N PRO A 9 -11.05 45.69 -47.27
CA PRO A 9 -12.19 44.92 -46.76
C PRO A 9 -11.93 43.39 -46.96
N PHE A 10 -12.92 42.53 -46.74
CA PHE A 10 -13.42 41.54 -47.73
C PHE A 10 -14.32 40.50 -47.03
N LEU A 11 -15.61 40.58 -47.37
CA LEU A 11 -16.60 39.51 -47.24
C LEU A 11 -16.81 38.92 -48.63
N THR A 12 -16.78 37.60 -48.76
CA THR A 12 -17.50 36.83 -49.79
C THR A 12 -17.81 35.46 -49.18
N GLU A 13 -19.11 35.10 -49.06
CA GLU A 13 -19.81 34.10 -49.90
C GLU A 13 -19.32 32.64 -49.66
N LYS A 14 -20.10 31.55 -49.64
CA LYS A 14 -21.51 31.21 -49.90
C LYS A 14 -21.65 29.70 -49.55
N PHE A 15 -22.86 29.30 -49.14
CA PHE A 15 -23.59 28.03 -49.39
C PHE A 15 -23.07 26.61 -49.05
N CYS A 16 -24.07 25.84 -48.55
CA CYS A 16 -24.40 24.42 -48.76
C CYS A 16 -23.89 23.33 -47.79
N SER A 17 -24.85 22.88 -46.97
CA SER A 17 -25.06 21.54 -46.36
C SER A 17 -25.14 20.40 -47.41
N PRO A 18 -25.36 19.11 -47.04
CA PRO A 18 -25.11 18.40 -45.77
C PRO A 18 -24.47 16.99 -45.95
N ALA A 19 -24.14 16.33 -44.83
CA ALA A 19 -24.40 14.91 -44.50
C ALA A 19 -23.21 14.11 -43.88
N PHE A 20 -23.45 13.76 -42.61
CA PHE A 20 -23.21 12.47 -41.93
C PHE A 20 -21.78 11.96 -41.55
N VAL A 21 -21.65 11.81 -40.22
CA VAL A 21 -20.87 10.87 -39.36
C VAL A 21 -19.46 11.24 -38.84
N GLY A 22 -19.43 11.53 -37.53
CA GLY A 22 -18.32 11.27 -36.59
C GLY A 22 -17.54 12.52 -36.13
N PRO A 23 -16.71 12.43 -35.06
CA PRO A 23 -17.00 12.06 -33.67
C PRO A 23 -16.61 13.17 -32.65
N PHE A 24 -17.04 13.04 -31.39
CA PHE A 24 -16.48 13.70 -30.18
C PHE A 24 -16.49 15.25 -30.09
N GLN A 25 -17.18 15.85 -29.10
CA GLN A 25 -16.66 17.10 -28.52
C GLN A 25 -17.20 17.49 -27.12
N MET A 26 -16.22 17.90 -26.31
CA MET A 26 -16.30 18.60 -25.03
C MET A 26 -16.99 19.96 -25.17
N ASP A 27 -18.18 20.14 -24.60
CA ASP A 27 -18.81 21.48 -24.65
C ASP A 27 -19.56 21.91 -23.37
N SER A 28 -19.76 21.01 -22.39
CA SER A 28 -20.48 21.36 -21.15
C SER A 28 -19.55 21.77 -20.01
N PHE A 29 -18.32 21.23 -19.97
CA PHE A 29 -17.40 21.42 -18.85
C PHE A 29 -16.66 22.76 -18.92
N ASP A 30 -16.24 23.17 -20.12
CA ASP A 30 -15.56 24.46 -20.32
C ASP A 30 -16.51 25.65 -20.14
N ARG A 31 -17.81 25.49 -20.44
CA ARG A 31 -18.84 26.48 -20.09
C ARG A 31 -19.03 26.60 -18.58
N ALA A 32 -19.10 25.47 -17.87
CA ALA A 32 -19.22 25.47 -16.42
C ALA A 32 -17.99 26.07 -15.73
N LEU A 33 -16.78 25.79 -16.24
CA LEU A 33 -15.53 26.38 -15.74
C LEU A 33 -15.45 27.88 -16.01
N SER A 34 -15.85 28.33 -17.21
CA SER A 34 -15.84 29.75 -17.57
C SER A 34 -16.82 30.56 -16.75
N PHE A 35 -18.02 30.01 -16.49
CA PHE A 35 -19.01 30.63 -15.60
C PHE A 35 -18.53 30.70 -14.15
N SER A 36 -18.02 29.58 -13.60
CA SER A 36 -17.48 29.53 -12.24
C SER A 36 -16.32 30.51 -12.04
N ARG A 37 -15.48 30.67 -13.06
CA ARG A 37 -14.37 31.64 -13.07
C ARG A 37 -14.88 33.08 -13.10
N GLY A 38 -15.96 33.37 -13.83
CA GLY A 38 -16.60 34.69 -13.84
C GLY A 38 -17.14 35.11 -12.47
N VAL A 39 -17.82 34.18 -11.78
CA VAL A 39 -18.34 34.42 -10.42
C VAL A 39 -17.21 34.67 -9.43
N LEU A 40 -16.14 33.87 -9.46
CA LEU A 40 -14.97 34.03 -8.58
C LEU A 40 -14.21 35.34 -8.83
N LEU A 41 -14.12 35.80 -10.08
CA LEU A 41 -13.51 37.09 -10.42
C LEU A 41 -14.36 38.28 -9.97
N SER A 42 -15.70 38.14 -9.99
CA SER A 42 -16.62 39.16 -9.45
C SER A 42 -16.50 39.27 -7.92
N ILE A 43 -16.33 38.15 -7.23
CA ILE A 43 -16.10 38.11 -5.76
C ILE A 43 -14.77 38.78 -5.40
N ARG A 44 -13.74 38.67 -6.24
CA ARG A 44 -12.42 39.27 -6.01
C ARG A 44 -12.39 40.80 -6.17
N ARG A 45 -13.28 41.39 -6.98
CA ARG A 45 -13.35 42.86 -7.19
C ARG A 45 -14.05 43.62 -6.06
N ILE A 46 -14.89 42.98 -5.26
CA ILE A 46 -15.74 43.66 -4.25
C ILE A 46 -15.05 43.79 -2.88
N GLY A 47 -13.78 43.39 -2.74
CA GLY A 47 -12.98 43.72 -1.55
C GLY A 47 -13.60 43.21 -0.25
N GLY A 48 -13.53 41.89 -0.03
CA GLY A 48 -13.87 41.17 1.20
C GLY A 48 -14.62 41.92 2.31
N LYS A 49 -15.95 41.79 2.33
CA LYS A 49 -16.81 41.75 3.53
C LYS A 49 -18.22 41.26 3.12
N ARG A 50 -18.64 40.09 3.66
CA ARG A 50 -19.95 39.38 3.57
C ARG A 50 -20.73 39.49 2.24
N LEU A 51 -20.72 38.39 1.45
CA LEU A 51 -21.66 38.21 0.34
C LEU A 51 -23.02 37.72 0.83
N TYR A 52 -24.07 38.52 0.60
CA TYR A 52 -25.42 38.00 0.42
C TYR A 52 -25.54 37.57 -1.04
N ALA A 53 -25.46 36.26 -1.31
CA ALA A 53 -25.78 35.76 -2.64
C ALA A 53 -27.29 35.91 -2.88
N SER A 54 -27.68 36.56 -3.98
CA SER A 54 -29.08 36.68 -4.36
C SER A 54 -29.67 35.28 -4.63
N ILE A 55 -30.94 35.09 -4.25
CA ILE A 55 -31.66 33.81 -4.33
C ILE A 55 -31.55 33.14 -5.71
N HIS A 56 -31.46 33.93 -6.79
CA HIS A 56 -31.30 33.44 -8.15
C HIS A 56 -30.01 32.62 -8.39
N VAL A 57 -28.90 32.96 -7.73
CA VAL A 57 -27.63 32.22 -7.90
C VAL A 57 -27.69 30.86 -7.20
N LEU A 58 -28.42 30.76 -6.09
CA LEU A 58 -28.60 29.49 -5.38
C LEU A 58 -29.55 28.55 -6.12
N GLU A 59 -30.58 29.08 -6.79
CA GLU A 59 -31.51 28.28 -7.59
C GLU A 59 -30.85 27.68 -8.85
N GLU A 60 -29.97 28.43 -9.53
CA GLU A 60 -29.22 27.91 -10.68
C GLU A 60 -28.17 26.85 -10.29
N LEU A 61 -27.55 26.96 -9.10
CA LEU A 61 -26.65 25.91 -8.61
C LEU A 61 -27.41 24.61 -8.27
N GLN A 62 -28.66 24.72 -7.81
CA GLN A 62 -29.49 23.54 -7.53
C GLN A 62 -29.99 22.85 -8.82
N SER A 63 -30.17 23.58 -9.92
CA SER A 63 -30.57 23.00 -11.21
C SER A 63 -29.43 22.20 -11.86
N ILE A 64 -28.17 22.63 -11.68
CA ILE A 64 -26.97 21.89 -12.12
C ILE A 64 -26.81 20.58 -11.33
N GLY A 65 -27.20 20.54 -10.05
CA GLY A 65 -27.16 19.35 -9.21
C GLY A 65 -28.17 18.25 -9.61
N ARG A 66 -29.17 18.55 -10.45
CA ARG A 66 -30.24 17.61 -10.83
C ARG A 66 -29.95 16.80 -12.11
N MET A 67 -28.86 17.06 -12.83
CA MET A 67 -28.51 16.33 -14.07
C MET A 67 -27.58 15.10 -13.89
N ARG A 68 -27.58 14.44 -12.73
CA ARG A 68 -27.00 13.10 -12.56
C ARG A 68 -27.91 12.16 -11.77
N LYS A 69 -29.03 11.75 -12.37
CA LYS A 69 -29.69 10.49 -12.03
C LYS A 69 -29.73 9.60 -13.27
N ARG A 70 -28.71 8.76 -13.44
CA ARG A 70 -28.84 7.55 -14.28
C ARG A 70 -29.63 6.50 -13.50
N PRO A 71 -30.49 5.71 -14.15
CA PRO A 71 -31.21 4.64 -13.48
C PRO A 71 -30.23 3.61 -12.92
N ARG A 72 -30.41 3.24 -11.64
CA ARG A 72 -29.71 2.11 -11.01
C ARG A 72 -30.18 0.84 -11.72
N SER A 73 -29.30 0.18 -12.46
CA SER A 73 -29.53 -1.21 -12.87
C SER A 73 -29.63 -2.07 -11.60
N THR A 74 -30.70 -2.84 -11.47
CA THR A 74 -30.98 -3.79 -10.39
C THR A 74 -30.18 -5.10 -10.50
N ALA A 75 -28.99 -5.07 -11.11
CA ALA A 75 -28.04 -6.16 -10.99
C ALA A 75 -27.17 -5.89 -9.77
N ALA A 76 -27.31 -6.72 -8.73
CA ALA A 76 -26.39 -6.71 -7.60
C ALA A 76 -24.95 -6.78 -8.13
N PRO A 77 -24.05 -5.84 -7.77
CA PRO A 77 -22.65 -6.00 -8.12
C PRO A 77 -22.18 -7.24 -7.37
N SER A 78 -21.86 -8.31 -8.10
CA SER A 78 -21.25 -9.49 -7.51
C SER A 78 -19.95 -9.03 -6.84
N LEU A 79 -19.93 -9.01 -5.50
CA LEU A 79 -18.76 -8.75 -4.68
C LEU A 79 -17.82 -9.96 -4.72
N LEU A 80 -17.48 -10.43 -5.92
CA LEU A 80 -16.32 -11.28 -6.07
C LEU A 80 -15.10 -10.38 -5.82
N PRO A 81 -14.24 -10.69 -4.83
CA PRO A 81 -13.00 -9.96 -4.67
C PRO A 81 -12.26 -10.07 -6.00
N GLN A 82 -11.90 -8.93 -6.58
CA GLN A 82 -10.99 -8.90 -7.72
C GLN A 82 -9.73 -9.63 -7.26
N CYS A 83 -9.55 -10.87 -7.70
CA CYS A 83 -8.31 -11.59 -7.50
C CYS A 83 -7.27 -10.81 -8.29
N PHE A 84 -6.39 -10.14 -7.57
CA PHE A 84 -5.21 -9.52 -8.15
C PHE A 84 -4.23 -10.62 -8.49
N ASP A 85 -4.54 -11.38 -9.53
CA ASP A 85 -3.72 -12.46 -10.10
C ASP A 85 -2.53 -11.87 -10.88
N LYS A 86 -1.75 -11.00 -10.24
CA LYS A 86 -0.40 -10.74 -10.74
C LYS A 86 0.49 -11.84 -10.20
N ALA A 87 1.14 -12.55 -11.12
CA ALA A 87 2.20 -13.50 -10.78
C ALA A 87 3.24 -12.82 -9.87
N PRO A 88 3.88 -13.57 -8.95
CA PRO A 88 4.96 -13.04 -8.14
C PRO A 88 6.01 -12.36 -9.05
N LEU A 89 6.58 -11.23 -8.60
CA LEU A 89 7.57 -10.43 -9.36
C LEU A 89 8.75 -11.25 -9.87
N PHE A 90 9.02 -12.39 -9.22
CA PHE A 90 10.11 -13.29 -9.55
C PHE A 90 9.54 -14.68 -9.85
N PRO A 91 10.07 -15.37 -10.87
CA PRO A 91 9.76 -16.78 -11.09
C PRO A 91 9.92 -17.53 -9.78
N LEU A 92 8.91 -18.33 -9.42
CA LEU A 92 9.06 -19.21 -8.26
C LEU A 92 10.27 -20.11 -8.51
N PRO A 93 11.12 -20.34 -7.50
CA PRO A 93 12.21 -21.29 -7.62
C PRO A 93 11.66 -22.64 -8.08
N GLN A 94 12.38 -23.33 -8.96
CA GLN A 94 12.02 -24.70 -9.33
C GLN A 94 12.06 -25.58 -8.06
N PRO A 95 11.08 -26.48 -7.86
CA PRO A 95 11.07 -27.38 -6.72
C PRO A 95 12.34 -28.22 -6.74
N ARG A 96 13.11 -28.16 -5.65
CA ARG A 96 14.34 -28.94 -5.50
C ARG A 96 14.02 -30.39 -5.15
N SER A 97 14.90 -31.32 -5.55
CA SER A 97 14.72 -32.77 -5.33
C SER A 97 14.80 -33.19 -3.87
N GLU A 98 15.53 -32.44 -3.03
CA GLU A 98 15.68 -32.71 -1.60
C GLU A 98 14.73 -31.85 -0.75
N LYS A 99 14.04 -32.49 0.19
CA LYS A 99 13.17 -31.82 1.18
C LYS A 99 14.05 -31.14 2.23
N TRP A 100 14.12 -29.82 2.19
CA TRP A 100 14.76 -29.01 3.21
C TRP A 100 14.03 -29.13 4.55
N THR A 101 14.79 -29.31 5.64
CA THR A 101 14.34 -28.88 6.97
C THR A 101 14.69 -27.41 7.18
N LEU A 102 14.01 -26.73 8.11
CA LEU A 102 14.30 -25.32 8.39
C LEU A 102 15.75 -25.13 8.88
N GLU A 103 16.28 -26.10 9.62
CA GLU A 103 17.66 -26.12 10.11
C GLU A 103 18.67 -26.25 8.96
N SER A 104 18.42 -27.18 8.03
CA SER A 104 19.27 -27.32 6.83
C SER A 104 19.24 -26.05 5.98
N LEU A 105 18.05 -25.44 5.83
CA LEU A 105 17.88 -24.21 5.05
C LEU A 105 18.59 -23.03 5.70
N CYS A 106 18.53 -22.95 7.03
CA CYS A 106 19.26 -21.94 7.80
C CYS A 106 20.76 -22.08 7.57
N ARG A 107 21.32 -23.29 7.72
CA ARG A 107 22.76 -23.56 7.52
C ARG A 107 23.27 -23.06 6.17
N GLU A 108 22.48 -23.28 5.12
CA GLU A 108 22.82 -22.89 3.75
C GLU A 108 22.58 -21.39 3.49
N ALA A 109 21.61 -20.79 4.17
CA ALA A 109 21.41 -19.35 4.13
C ALA A 109 22.57 -18.59 4.81
N LEU A 110 23.14 -19.14 5.90
CA LEU A 110 24.27 -18.52 6.63
C LEU A 110 25.52 -18.37 5.75
N SER A 111 25.75 -19.28 4.79
CA SER A 111 26.87 -19.22 3.84
C SER A 111 26.53 -18.49 2.52
N CYS A 112 25.33 -17.91 2.40
CA CYS A 112 24.85 -17.32 1.15
C CYS A 112 25.71 -16.13 0.68
N ILE A 113 26.13 -16.17 -0.59
CA ILE A 113 26.89 -15.09 -1.26
C ILE A 113 26.23 -14.54 -2.53
N ARG A 114 24.93 -14.84 -2.75
CA ARG A 114 24.19 -14.43 -3.97
C ARG A 114 24.17 -12.91 -4.23
N CYS A 115 24.33 -12.12 -3.17
CA CYS A 115 24.55 -10.67 -3.25
C CYS A 115 25.94 -10.37 -2.65
N PRO A 116 27.02 -10.33 -3.45
CA PRO A 116 28.39 -10.20 -2.93
C PRO A 116 28.60 -8.96 -2.04
N HIS A 117 28.00 -7.82 -2.41
CA HIS A 117 28.12 -6.58 -1.63
C HIS A 117 27.44 -6.66 -0.27
N LEU A 118 26.25 -7.27 -0.18
CA LEU A 118 25.57 -7.49 1.10
C LEU A 118 26.26 -8.56 1.95
N ALA A 119 26.84 -9.57 1.30
CA ALA A 119 27.61 -10.60 1.99
C ALA A 119 28.91 -10.06 2.59
N ALA A 120 29.54 -9.11 1.90
CA ALA A 120 30.73 -8.42 2.38
C ALA A 120 30.43 -7.41 3.50
N SER A 121 29.23 -6.82 3.52
CA SER A 121 28.89 -5.74 4.47
C SER A 121 28.17 -6.21 5.74
N ARG A 122 27.46 -7.35 5.69
CA ARG A 122 26.68 -7.85 6.84
C ARG A 122 27.60 -8.31 7.97
N THR A 123 27.13 -8.19 9.20
CA THR A 123 27.74 -8.87 10.33
C THR A 123 27.25 -10.30 10.41
N GLN A 124 25.93 -10.49 10.33
CA GLN A 124 25.30 -11.81 10.38
C GLN A 124 24.16 -11.91 9.37
N VAL A 125 23.87 -13.14 8.93
CA VAL A 125 22.64 -13.44 8.21
C VAL A 125 21.51 -13.53 9.23
N VAL A 126 20.43 -12.79 9.00
CA VAL A 126 19.23 -12.79 9.82
C VAL A 126 18.18 -13.64 9.10
N PHE A 127 18.20 -14.93 9.36
CA PHE A 127 17.41 -15.92 8.63
C PHE A 127 15.92 -15.82 8.94
N GLY A 128 15.55 -15.85 10.21
CA GLY A 128 14.17 -15.95 10.70
C GLY A 128 14.16 -16.62 12.07
N ALA A 129 13.13 -16.37 12.87
CA ALA A 129 13.00 -16.92 14.22
C ALA A 129 11.55 -17.21 14.57
N GLY A 130 11.33 -18.15 15.51
CA GLY A 130 10.03 -18.54 16.02
C GLY A 130 9.67 -19.99 15.74
N ASN A 131 8.37 -20.32 15.78
CA ASN A 131 7.90 -21.70 15.66
C ASN A 131 8.03 -22.22 14.20
N PRO A 132 8.75 -23.34 13.95
CA PRO A 132 8.87 -23.93 12.61
C PRO A 132 7.55 -24.49 12.07
N ARG A 133 6.50 -24.56 12.90
CA ARG A 133 5.12 -24.95 12.53
C ARG A 133 4.11 -23.84 12.84
N ALA A 134 4.56 -22.58 12.85
CA ALA A 134 3.70 -21.44 13.15
C ALA A 134 2.50 -21.35 12.19
N GLU A 135 1.30 -21.16 12.74
CA GLU A 135 0.11 -20.86 11.93
C GLU A 135 0.14 -19.43 11.35
N LEU A 136 0.93 -18.55 11.96
CA LEU A 136 1.05 -17.13 11.61
C LEU A 136 2.51 -16.77 11.36
N MET A 137 2.77 -16.14 10.20
CA MET A 137 4.10 -15.68 9.83
C MET A 137 4.12 -14.19 9.50
N PHE A 138 5.00 -13.43 10.15
CA PHE A 138 5.25 -12.02 9.89
C PHE A 138 6.46 -11.84 8.98
N ILE A 139 6.32 -11.01 7.95
CA ILE A 139 7.35 -10.78 6.94
C ILE A 139 7.63 -9.27 6.86
N GLY A 140 8.83 -8.86 7.26
CA GLY A 140 9.34 -7.50 7.13
C GLY A 140 10.17 -7.27 5.88
N GLU A 141 10.79 -6.10 5.80
CA GLU A 141 11.58 -5.65 4.65
C GLU A 141 12.99 -6.27 4.65
N ALA A 142 13.81 -5.89 5.61
CA ALA A 142 15.21 -6.29 5.73
C ALA A 142 15.71 -6.07 7.17
N PRO A 143 16.83 -6.68 7.57
CA PRO A 143 17.45 -6.45 8.87
C PRO A 143 17.92 -5.00 9.04
N GLY A 144 17.75 -4.45 10.25
CA GLY A 144 18.40 -3.23 10.69
C GLY A 144 19.74 -3.50 11.37
N VAL A 145 20.33 -2.46 11.98
CA VAL A 145 21.64 -2.53 12.65
C VAL A 145 21.63 -3.53 13.81
N ASP A 146 20.59 -3.48 14.63
CA ASP A 146 20.48 -4.35 15.82
C ASP A 146 20.28 -5.81 15.40
N GLU A 147 19.45 -6.05 14.38
CA GLU A 147 19.22 -7.38 13.82
C GLU A 147 20.48 -7.95 13.19
N ASP A 148 21.21 -7.18 12.38
CA ASP A 148 22.47 -7.60 11.75
C ASP A 148 23.52 -7.98 12.79
N ARG A 149 23.61 -7.21 13.87
CA ARG A 149 24.53 -7.48 14.98
C ARG A 149 24.15 -8.75 15.74
N GLN A 150 22.86 -9.01 15.96
CA GLN A 150 22.38 -10.11 16.82
C GLN A 150 22.06 -11.40 16.04
N GLY A 151 21.85 -11.33 14.73
CA GLY A 151 21.41 -12.47 13.92
C GLY A 151 19.91 -12.80 14.04
N GLU A 152 19.14 -12.03 14.82
CA GLU A 152 17.71 -12.28 15.07
C GLU A 152 16.82 -11.19 14.44
N PRO A 153 15.70 -11.54 13.79
CA PRO A 153 14.81 -10.56 13.18
C PRO A 153 14.03 -9.77 14.22
N PHE A 154 13.82 -8.47 13.94
CA PHE A 154 12.95 -7.60 14.76
C PHE A 154 13.34 -7.60 16.24
N VAL A 155 14.59 -7.26 16.54
CA VAL A 155 15.11 -7.07 17.92
C VAL A 155 15.35 -5.60 18.27
N GLY A 156 15.46 -4.72 17.27
CA GLY A 156 15.54 -3.27 17.50
C GLY A 156 14.20 -2.66 17.91
N ARG A 157 14.13 -1.31 17.97
CA ARG A 157 12.92 -0.59 18.42
C ARG A 157 11.63 -0.98 17.69
N ALA A 158 11.70 -1.17 16.37
CA ALA A 158 10.56 -1.60 15.56
C ALA A 158 10.12 -3.02 15.92
N GLY A 159 11.09 -3.88 16.25
CA GLY A 159 10.85 -5.24 16.70
C GLY A 159 10.22 -5.33 18.07
N LEU A 160 10.66 -4.52 19.03
CA LEU A 160 10.02 -4.42 20.34
C LEU A 160 8.55 -3.99 20.22
N LEU A 161 8.23 -3.08 19.30
CA LEU A 161 6.84 -2.71 19.01
C LEU A 161 6.06 -3.88 18.38
N LEU A 162 6.65 -4.62 17.44
CA LEU A 162 6.03 -5.82 16.88
C LEU A 162 5.74 -6.87 17.97
N THR A 163 6.69 -7.09 18.87
CA THR A 163 6.53 -7.99 20.04
C THR A 163 5.32 -7.59 20.86
N ARG A 164 5.18 -6.30 21.22
CA ARG A 164 4.00 -5.81 21.97
C ARG A 164 2.69 -6.00 21.21
N ILE A 165 2.70 -5.84 19.89
CA ILE A 165 1.52 -6.10 19.05
C ILE A 165 1.14 -7.59 19.14
N ILE A 166 2.11 -8.50 18.98
CA ILE A 166 1.91 -9.95 19.09
C ILE A 166 1.39 -10.34 20.48
N GLU A 167 1.96 -9.78 21.54
CA GLU A 167 1.50 -9.99 22.92
C GLU A 167 0.06 -9.51 23.12
N THR A 168 -0.30 -8.36 22.54
CA THR A 168 -1.67 -7.82 22.61
C THR A 168 -2.67 -8.70 21.85
N MET A 169 -2.22 -9.38 20.79
CA MET A 169 -3.00 -10.40 20.08
C MET A 169 -3.26 -11.66 20.95
N GLY A 170 -2.58 -11.79 22.09
CA GLY A 170 -2.65 -12.98 22.95
C GLY A 170 -1.73 -14.11 22.48
N LEU A 171 -0.68 -13.77 21.75
CA LEU A 171 0.33 -14.70 21.24
C LEU A 171 1.71 -14.32 21.81
N SER A 172 2.65 -15.25 21.77
CA SER A 172 4.07 -15.01 22.04
C SER A 172 4.90 -15.07 20.76
N ARG A 173 6.11 -14.49 20.78
CA ARG A 173 7.07 -14.61 19.66
C ARG A 173 7.40 -16.07 19.32
N ASN A 174 7.34 -16.96 20.31
CA ASN A 174 7.63 -18.38 20.15
C ASN A 174 6.47 -19.17 19.53
N GLU A 175 5.28 -18.57 19.35
CA GLU A 175 4.13 -19.20 18.68
C GLU A 175 4.01 -18.81 17.21
N VAL A 176 4.65 -17.72 16.81
CA VAL A 176 4.64 -17.19 15.45
C VAL A 176 5.98 -17.42 14.77
N TYR A 177 6.08 -17.18 13.47
CA TYR A 177 7.35 -17.14 12.75
C TYR A 177 7.60 -15.74 12.20
N ILE A 178 8.79 -15.17 12.42
CA ILE A 178 9.13 -13.81 12.02
C ILE A 178 10.35 -13.86 11.11
N THR A 179 10.26 -13.18 9.96
CA THR A 179 11.40 -13.06 9.04
C THR A 179 11.27 -11.80 8.18
N ASN A 180 12.18 -11.61 7.22
CA ASN A 180 12.21 -10.50 6.28
C ASN A 180 12.32 -10.99 4.82
N ILE A 181 12.03 -10.12 3.85
CA ILE A 181 12.34 -10.37 2.43
C ILE A 181 13.84 -10.61 2.24
N LEU A 182 14.67 -9.68 2.71
CA LEU A 182 16.14 -9.85 2.73
C LEU A 182 16.60 -10.53 4.02
N LYS A 183 17.64 -11.36 3.93
CA LYS A 183 18.31 -11.97 5.10
C LYS A 183 19.59 -11.24 5.51
N CYS A 184 19.98 -10.21 4.78
CA CYS A 184 21.18 -9.41 5.05
C CYS A 184 20.76 -7.94 5.16
N ARG A 185 21.36 -7.20 6.09
CA ARG A 185 21.18 -5.75 6.17
C ARG A 185 21.72 -5.09 4.88
N PRO A 186 20.94 -4.22 4.22
CA PRO A 186 21.42 -3.43 3.10
C PRO A 186 22.65 -2.58 3.46
N ASP A 187 23.69 -2.61 2.62
CA ASP A 187 24.87 -1.75 2.77
C ASP A 187 24.49 -0.26 2.63
N MET A 188 25.17 0.61 3.36
CA MET A 188 24.98 2.05 3.26
C MET A 188 26.12 2.65 2.44
N PRO A 189 25.85 3.68 1.60
CA PRO A 189 26.92 4.40 0.93
C PRO A 189 27.94 4.93 1.95
N PRO A 190 29.24 4.97 1.61
CA PRO A 190 30.28 5.46 2.52
C PRO A 190 29.93 6.84 3.08
N GLY A 191 30.03 7.00 4.40
CA GLY A 191 29.67 8.24 5.10
C GLY A 191 28.19 8.39 5.46
N HIS A 192 27.32 7.44 5.11
CA HIS A 192 25.90 7.47 5.46
C HIS A 192 25.55 6.45 6.55
N ALA A 193 24.87 6.90 7.60
CA ALA A 193 24.31 6.05 8.64
C ALA A 193 22.82 5.77 8.39
N GLY A 194 22.30 4.70 8.99
CA GLY A 194 20.89 4.33 8.94
C GLY A 194 20.63 3.08 8.12
N ASN A 195 19.43 2.98 7.55
CA ASN A 195 19.00 1.84 6.74
C ASN A 195 18.41 2.36 5.43
N ARG A 196 18.86 1.81 4.31
CA ARG A 196 18.24 2.02 3.00
C ARG A 196 17.26 0.90 2.69
N LYS A 197 16.38 1.17 1.72
CA LYS A 197 15.52 0.13 1.17
C LYS A 197 16.33 -0.89 0.35
N PRO A 198 15.91 -2.16 0.31
CA PRO A 198 16.39 -3.16 -0.64
C PRO A 198 16.24 -2.71 -2.09
N LYS A 199 17.20 -3.09 -2.92
CA LYS A 199 17.10 -2.99 -4.39
C LYS A 199 16.35 -4.20 -4.93
N SER A 200 15.67 -4.04 -6.08
CA SER A 200 14.91 -5.14 -6.71
C SER A 200 15.75 -6.38 -6.99
N GLY A 201 17.01 -6.22 -7.45
CA GLY A 201 17.93 -7.34 -7.66
C GLY A 201 18.33 -8.07 -6.36
N GLU A 202 18.42 -7.35 -5.24
CA GLU A 202 18.70 -7.95 -3.93
C GLU A 202 17.50 -8.77 -3.44
N VAL A 203 16.29 -8.23 -3.64
CA VAL A 203 15.05 -8.95 -3.36
C VAL A 203 14.99 -10.22 -4.20
N ALA A 204 15.19 -10.12 -5.52
CA ALA A 204 15.16 -11.26 -6.44
C ALA A 204 16.11 -12.39 -6.00
N ALA A 205 17.35 -12.03 -5.66
CA ALA A 205 18.38 -12.99 -5.27
C ALA A 205 18.13 -13.66 -3.91
N CYS A 206 17.50 -12.92 -2.97
CA CYS A 206 17.25 -13.39 -1.61
C CYS A 206 15.89 -14.08 -1.45
N PHE A 207 14.91 -13.76 -2.30
CA PHE A 207 13.55 -14.27 -2.26
C PHE A 207 13.42 -15.81 -2.18
N PRO A 208 14.26 -16.61 -2.87
CA PRO A 208 14.16 -18.07 -2.75
C PRO A 208 14.26 -18.57 -1.31
N TRP A 209 15.01 -17.91 -0.42
CA TRP A 209 15.07 -18.29 0.99
C TRP A 209 13.72 -18.13 1.69
N LEU A 210 13.03 -17.01 1.43
CA LEU A 210 11.70 -16.75 1.98
C LEU A 210 10.66 -17.74 1.41
N HIS A 211 10.73 -18.02 0.11
CA HIS A 211 9.85 -19.00 -0.52
C HIS A 211 9.95 -20.37 0.15
N GLU A 212 11.17 -20.87 0.34
CA GLU A 212 11.41 -22.15 1.02
C GLU A 212 10.98 -22.11 2.49
N GLN A 213 11.22 -21.01 3.21
CA GLN A 213 10.71 -20.85 4.58
C GLN A 213 9.19 -20.98 4.64
N ILE A 214 8.45 -20.33 3.74
CA ILE A 214 6.99 -20.42 3.67
C ILE A 214 6.56 -21.86 3.33
N ALA A 215 7.26 -22.54 2.41
CA ALA A 215 6.96 -23.90 1.99
C ALA A 215 7.19 -24.95 3.10
N ILE A 216 8.19 -24.72 3.97
CA ILE A 216 8.51 -25.57 5.13
C ILE A 216 7.57 -25.27 6.30
N VAL A 217 7.41 -24.00 6.68
CA VAL A 217 6.61 -23.59 7.85
C VAL A 217 5.11 -23.81 7.61
N ARG A 218 4.66 -23.64 6.36
CA ARG A 218 3.25 -23.78 5.92
C ARG A 218 2.26 -23.01 6.82
N PRO A 219 2.47 -21.70 7.01
CA PRO A 219 1.56 -20.90 7.82
C PRO A 219 0.16 -20.84 7.20
N ARG A 220 -0.86 -20.71 8.04
CA ARG A 220 -2.25 -20.48 7.63
C ARG A 220 -2.47 -19.03 7.21
N VAL A 221 -1.71 -18.08 7.76
CA VAL A 221 -1.79 -16.66 7.43
C VAL A 221 -0.39 -16.04 7.37
N LEU A 222 -0.14 -15.22 6.34
CA LEU A 222 1.01 -14.32 6.25
C LEU A 222 0.60 -12.88 6.59
N VAL A 223 1.49 -12.15 7.25
CA VAL A 223 1.35 -10.70 7.46
C VAL A 223 2.56 -9.99 6.87
N ALA A 224 2.34 -9.20 5.82
CA ALA A 224 3.36 -8.38 5.18
C ALA A 224 3.43 -7.00 5.86
N LEU A 225 4.58 -6.68 6.45
CA LEU A 225 4.82 -5.46 7.22
C LEU A 225 5.37 -4.36 6.32
N GLY A 226 4.50 -3.54 5.76
CA GLY A 226 4.81 -2.39 4.93
C GLY A 226 4.92 -2.69 3.44
N ASN A 227 5.04 -1.61 2.65
CA ASN A 227 5.02 -1.68 1.18
C ASN A 227 6.13 -2.55 0.61
N THR A 228 7.36 -2.44 1.11
CA THR A 228 8.47 -3.22 0.56
C THR A 228 8.31 -4.72 0.79
N ALA A 229 7.73 -5.12 1.93
CA ALA A 229 7.40 -6.53 2.18
C ALA A 229 6.26 -7.00 1.26
N ALA A 230 5.23 -6.19 1.06
CA ALA A 230 4.14 -6.51 0.15
C ALA A 230 4.61 -6.60 -1.31
N GLU A 231 5.46 -5.67 -1.75
CA GLU A 231 6.06 -5.67 -3.08
C GLU A 231 6.96 -6.91 -3.27
N GLY A 232 7.88 -7.16 -2.34
CA GLY A 232 8.81 -8.30 -2.44
C GLY A 232 8.10 -9.66 -2.40
N LEU A 233 7.00 -9.78 -1.65
CA LEU A 233 6.24 -11.03 -1.53
C LEU A 233 5.22 -11.24 -2.67
N LEU A 234 4.48 -10.19 -3.03
CA LEU A 234 3.27 -10.29 -3.87
C LEU A 234 3.43 -9.63 -5.25
N GLY A 235 4.51 -8.91 -5.47
CA GLY A 235 4.69 -8.10 -6.66
C GLY A 235 3.78 -6.88 -6.78
N GLN A 236 3.17 -6.46 -5.68
CA GLN A 236 2.20 -5.36 -5.67
C GLN A 236 2.88 -4.02 -5.39
N GLN A 237 2.99 -3.19 -6.42
CA GLN A 237 3.43 -1.80 -6.31
C GLN A 237 2.22 -0.87 -6.21
N GLN A 238 1.56 -0.87 -5.04
CA GLN A 238 0.42 0.00 -4.76
C GLN A 238 0.68 0.84 -3.48
N PRO A 239 0.02 2.00 -3.33
CA PRO A 239 0.07 2.76 -2.09
C PRO A 239 -0.46 1.96 -0.89
N MET A 240 0.17 2.09 0.29
CA MET A 240 -0.26 1.41 1.53
C MET A 240 -1.76 1.59 1.84
N LYS A 241 -2.34 2.75 1.51
CA LYS A 241 -3.77 3.03 1.73
C LYS A 241 -4.70 2.10 0.96
N GLU A 242 -4.24 1.55 -0.16
CA GLU A 242 -5.00 0.65 -1.04
C GLU A 242 -4.75 -0.83 -0.69
N LEU A 243 -3.56 -1.16 -0.19
CA LEU A 243 -3.18 -2.52 0.17
C LEU A 243 -3.63 -2.94 1.57
N ARG A 244 -3.58 -2.01 2.54
CA ARG A 244 -3.79 -2.38 3.95
C ARG A 244 -5.18 -2.92 4.23
N GLY A 245 -5.27 -3.88 5.15
CA GLY A 245 -6.54 -4.44 5.60
C GLY A 245 -7.28 -5.26 4.54
N ARG A 246 -6.67 -5.51 3.37
CA ARG A 246 -7.21 -6.37 2.32
C ARG A 246 -6.52 -7.73 2.35
N TRP A 247 -7.32 -8.78 2.16
CA TRP A 247 -6.82 -10.13 1.97
C TRP A 247 -6.31 -10.31 0.55
N LEU A 248 -5.02 -10.54 0.43
CA LEU A 248 -4.32 -10.96 -0.78
C LEU A 248 -3.95 -12.44 -0.64
N LYS A 249 -3.26 -12.98 -1.64
CA LYS A 249 -2.88 -14.39 -1.67
C LYS A 249 -1.45 -14.54 -2.17
N TYR A 250 -0.67 -15.36 -1.48
CA TYR A 250 0.62 -15.84 -1.95
C TYR A 250 0.49 -17.34 -2.16
N ILE A 251 0.47 -17.77 -3.43
CA ILE A 251 0.17 -19.15 -3.83
C ILE A 251 -1.20 -19.59 -3.27
N ASN A 252 -1.21 -20.31 -2.14
CA ASN A 252 -2.41 -20.78 -1.47
C ASN A 252 -2.62 -20.20 -0.07
N THR A 253 -1.70 -19.36 0.40
CA THR A 253 -1.75 -18.78 1.74
C THR A 253 -2.31 -17.35 1.71
N PRO A 254 -3.36 -17.04 2.50
CA PRO A 254 -3.85 -15.68 2.69
C PRO A 254 -2.77 -14.74 3.22
N VAL A 255 -2.70 -13.54 2.67
CA VAL A 255 -1.77 -12.48 3.08
C VAL A 255 -2.53 -11.23 3.48
N LEU A 256 -2.29 -10.74 4.68
CA LEU A 256 -2.76 -9.41 5.09
C LEU A 256 -1.59 -8.43 5.06
N VAL A 257 -1.78 -7.29 4.38
CA VAL A 257 -0.79 -6.20 4.38
C VAL A 257 -1.15 -5.20 5.48
N THR A 258 -0.15 -4.77 6.25
CA THR A 258 -0.31 -3.71 7.27
C THR A 258 0.91 -2.79 7.30
N TYR A 259 0.87 -1.73 8.11
CA TYR A 259 2.02 -0.83 8.25
C TYR A 259 3.19 -1.52 8.96
N HIS A 260 4.39 -1.23 8.50
CA HIS A 260 5.60 -1.65 9.20
C HIS A 260 5.71 -0.96 10.58
N PRO A 261 6.14 -1.64 11.65
CA PRO A 261 6.25 -1.03 12.99
C PRO A 261 7.12 0.25 13.02
N SER A 262 8.15 0.33 12.18
CA SER A 262 8.97 1.55 12.05
C SER A 262 8.19 2.78 11.56
N TYR A 263 7.10 2.59 10.81
CA TYR A 263 6.20 3.67 10.43
C TYR A 263 5.46 4.21 11.66
N LEU A 264 4.95 3.34 12.53
CA LEU A 264 4.27 3.74 13.77
C LEU A 264 5.22 4.42 14.78
N LEU A 265 6.51 4.10 14.75
CA LEU A 265 7.50 4.81 15.57
C LEU A 265 7.71 6.26 15.12
N ARG A 266 7.61 6.52 13.80
CA ARG A 266 7.72 7.88 13.22
C ARG A 266 6.40 8.64 13.29
N ASN A 267 5.27 7.95 13.10
CA ASN A 267 3.92 8.49 13.18
C ASN A 267 3.18 7.83 14.34
N GLN A 268 3.26 8.46 15.52
CA GLN A 268 2.70 7.92 16.75
C GLN A 268 1.21 8.21 16.95
N SER A 269 0.52 8.74 15.93
CA SER A 269 -0.89 9.07 16.03
C SER A 269 -1.74 7.84 16.38
N LEU A 270 -2.75 8.08 17.22
CA LEU A 270 -3.66 7.03 17.67
C LEU A 270 -4.42 6.38 16.51
N GLN A 271 -4.70 7.16 15.46
CA GLN A 271 -5.38 6.69 14.26
C GLN A 271 -4.56 5.64 13.49
N GLU A 272 -3.24 5.82 13.35
CA GLU A 272 -2.40 4.82 12.68
C GLU A 272 -2.22 3.56 13.52
N LYS A 273 -2.12 3.68 14.84
CA LYS A 273 -2.10 2.53 15.75
C LYS A 273 -3.41 1.73 15.71
N ARG A 274 -4.56 2.43 15.71
CA ARG A 274 -5.90 1.85 15.52
C ARG A 274 -5.99 1.03 14.24
N LYS A 275 -5.51 1.60 13.14
CA LYS A 275 -5.46 0.96 11.83
C LYS A 275 -4.73 -0.39 11.91
N VAL A 276 -3.49 -0.39 12.40
CA VAL A 276 -2.70 -1.64 12.52
C VAL A 276 -3.40 -2.65 13.44
N TRP A 277 -3.98 -2.19 14.54
CA TRP A 277 -4.71 -3.08 15.44
C TRP A 277 -5.95 -3.71 14.79
N GLY A 278 -6.73 -2.93 14.04
CA GLY A 278 -7.85 -3.45 13.26
C GLY A 278 -7.41 -4.54 12.27
N ASP A 279 -6.24 -4.37 11.63
CA ASP A 279 -5.66 -5.41 10.78
C ASP A 279 -5.33 -6.69 11.57
N MET A 280 -4.79 -6.56 12.79
CA MET A 280 -4.48 -7.73 13.64
C MET A 280 -5.75 -8.46 14.10
N LEU A 281 -6.86 -7.75 14.33
CA LEU A 281 -8.15 -8.38 14.62
C LEU A 281 -8.64 -9.23 13.44
N LEU A 282 -8.47 -8.75 12.20
CA LEU A 282 -8.77 -9.55 11.00
C LEU A 282 -7.90 -10.81 10.94
N VAL A 283 -6.61 -10.72 11.30
CA VAL A 283 -5.72 -11.89 11.38
C VAL A 283 -6.23 -12.91 12.39
N LEU A 284 -6.58 -12.48 13.61
CA LEU A 284 -7.11 -13.35 14.65
C LEU A 284 -8.39 -14.05 14.21
N GLU A 285 -9.32 -13.30 13.59
CA GLU A 285 -10.55 -13.83 13.02
C GLU A 285 -10.25 -14.88 11.94
N LYS A 286 -9.32 -14.60 11.02
CA LYS A 286 -8.93 -15.54 9.96
C LYS A 286 -8.31 -16.83 10.49
N LEU A 287 -7.58 -16.74 11.60
CA LEU A 287 -7.01 -17.91 12.28
C LEU A 287 -8.05 -18.68 13.11
N GLY A 288 -9.24 -18.13 13.33
CA GLY A 288 -10.27 -18.70 14.22
C GLY A 288 -9.92 -18.55 15.69
N ARG A 289 -9.09 -17.56 16.05
CA ARG A 289 -8.70 -17.30 17.44
C ARG A 289 -9.80 -16.48 18.14
N PRO A 290 -10.11 -16.77 19.42
CA PRO A 290 -11.08 -15.97 20.17
C PRO A 290 -10.56 -14.54 20.35
N ILE A 291 -11.44 -13.57 20.15
CA ILE A 291 -11.13 -12.14 20.32
C ILE A 291 -11.96 -11.63 21.50
N SER A 292 -11.28 -11.30 22.59
CA SER A 292 -11.90 -10.76 23.80
C SER A 292 -12.49 -9.37 23.58
N GLU A 293 -13.45 -8.97 24.42
CA GLU A 293 -14.02 -7.62 24.39
C GLU A 293 -12.94 -6.55 24.63
N LYS A 294 -11.98 -6.81 25.53
CA LYS A 294 -10.81 -5.95 25.77
C LYS A 294 -9.97 -5.76 24.50
N GLN A 295 -9.80 -6.79 23.69
CA GLN A 295 -9.09 -6.69 22.41
C GLN A 295 -9.88 -5.86 21.40
N ARG A 296 -11.20 -6.03 21.33
CA ARG A 296 -12.06 -5.22 20.43
C ARG A 296 -12.06 -3.75 20.83
N SER A 297 -12.10 -3.45 22.13
CA SER A 297 -12.13 -2.10 22.68
C SER A 297 -10.76 -1.49 22.95
N TYR A 298 -9.67 -2.19 22.62
CA TYR A 298 -8.29 -1.75 22.91
C TYR A 298 -7.99 -0.33 22.41
N PHE A 299 -8.58 0.03 21.27
CA PHE A 299 -8.66 1.41 20.84
C PHE A 299 -10.13 1.81 20.63
N PRO A 300 -10.76 2.56 21.55
CA PRO A 300 -12.16 2.94 21.42
C PRO A 300 -12.38 3.83 20.20
N ASP A 301 -13.56 3.74 19.59
CA ASP A 301 -13.94 4.58 18.46
C ASP A 301 -13.99 6.06 18.87
N PRO A 302 -13.49 6.98 18.02
CA PRO A 302 -13.52 8.41 18.31
C PRO A 302 -14.94 9.01 18.32
N VAL A 303 -15.96 8.24 17.93
CA VAL A 303 -17.37 8.69 17.79
C VAL A 303 -18.14 8.65 19.13
N GLN A 304 -17.54 8.16 20.21
CA GLN A 304 -18.18 8.12 21.55
C GLN A 304 -17.81 9.32 22.44
N LYS A 305 -17.83 10.54 21.91
CA LYS A 305 -17.80 11.77 22.70
C LYS A 305 -18.74 12.82 22.12
#